data_AF-A0A7W1G255-F1
#
_entry.id   AF-A0A7W1G255-F1
#
_cell.length_a   1.000
_cell.length_b   1.000
_cell.length_c   1.000
_cell.angle_alpha   90.00
_cell.angle_beta   90.00
_cell.angle_gamma   90.00
#
_symmetry.space_group_name_H-M   'P 1'
#
loop_
_entity.id
_entity.type
_entity.pdbx_description
1 polymer ?
#
loop_
_entity_poly.entity_id
_entity_poly.type
_entity_poly.pdbx_seq_one_letter_code
_entity_poly.pdbx_strand_id
1 'polypeptide(L)'
;MDEILVMSGVEAEFMEQEVHQERERLEKGNVPLTDRQRAGIQEYAKQTLRCTIARILSNESHRSFTTHLAESSLLQWFCGITNRGVIRVPSKSTLQRMASEVPTEIIEQLHRLLLTRSAAVDADGASVLGLAESVDLSLIWMDSTCAKLDIHYPADWILLRDATRTIMRAIAVIRKHGLIHRMPAPETFIAAMNQQTMAMSGASRRGRGGDKKRARKRVLRVMKRIVRKVQRHGRRYRDMLVKCWAETDLSRAQAQRIIDRVDGILQALPAAVKQAHERIIGERVVPNVDKKLSLYEPHAQVYVRGKAGAD
;
A
#
# COMPACT_ATOMS: atom_id res chain seq x y z
N MET A 1 -19.17 -24.50 -9.27
CA MET A 1 -18.82 -24.36 -7.84
C MET A 1 -18.99 -25.68 -7.09
N ASP A 2 -20.16 -26.33 -7.15
CA ASP A 2 -20.37 -27.65 -6.53
C ASP A 2 -19.31 -28.68 -6.96
N GLU A 3 -19.15 -28.88 -8.26
CA GLU A 3 -18.12 -29.76 -8.84
C GLU A 3 -16.71 -29.43 -8.33
N ILE A 4 -16.34 -28.14 -8.27
CA ILE A 4 -15.04 -27.70 -7.76
C ILE A 4 -14.85 -28.15 -6.30
N LEU A 5 -15.84 -27.98 -5.43
CA LEU A 5 -15.73 -28.37 -4.02
C LEU A 5 -15.60 -29.89 -3.83
N VAL A 6 -16.29 -30.66 -4.68
CA VAL A 6 -16.26 -32.13 -4.65
C VAL A 6 -14.95 -32.67 -5.24
N MET A 7 -14.61 -32.24 -6.47
CA MET A 7 -13.44 -32.75 -7.21
C MET A 7 -12.11 -32.30 -6.59
N SER A 8 -12.05 -31.11 -5.99
CA SER A 8 -10.85 -30.68 -5.25
C SER A 8 -10.63 -31.44 -3.95
N GLY A 9 -11.65 -32.15 -3.44
CA GLY A 9 -11.60 -32.78 -2.13
C GLY A 9 -11.70 -31.81 -0.95
N VAL A 10 -11.86 -30.51 -1.19
CA VAL A 10 -11.96 -29.48 -0.14
C VAL A 10 -13.14 -29.76 0.80
N GLU A 11 -14.29 -30.17 0.27
CA GLU A 11 -15.44 -30.52 1.10
C GLU A 11 -15.17 -31.77 1.96
N ALA A 12 -14.56 -32.80 1.37
CA ALA A 12 -14.23 -34.04 2.07
C ALA A 12 -13.22 -33.78 3.20
N GLU A 13 -12.15 -33.06 2.90
CA GLU A 13 -11.13 -32.67 3.88
C GLU A 13 -11.74 -31.85 5.03
N PHE A 14 -12.59 -30.86 4.73
CA PHE A 14 -13.23 -30.06 5.78
C PHE A 14 -14.12 -30.91 6.69
N MET A 15 -14.90 -31.84 6.12
CA MET A 15 -15.74 -32.76 6.90
C MET A 15 -14.90 -33.70 7.78
N GLU A 16 -13.77 -34.20 7.29
CA GLU A 16 -12.86 -35.05 8.05
C GLU A 16 -12.21 -34.30 9.22
N GLN A 17 -11.78 -33.05 8.99
CA GLN A 17 -11.21 -32.18 10.01
C GLN A 17 -12.21 -31.89 11.14
N GLU A 18 -13.47 -31.59 10.82
CA GLU A 18 -14.52 -31.35 11.81
C GLU A 18 -14.83 -32.62 12.64
N VAL A 19 -14.87 -33.80 12.00
CA VAL A 19 -15.03 -35.08 12.71
C VAL A 19 -13.82 -35.37 13.62
N HIS A 20 -12.61 -35.07 13.17
CA HIS A 20 -11.40 -35.24 13.96
C HIS A 20 -11.41 -34.34 15.20
N GLN A 21 -11.77 -33.07 15.06
CA GLN A 21 -11.85 -32.13 16.18
C GLN A 21 -12.89 -32.55 17.22
N GLU A 22 -14.09 -32.98 16.79
CA GLU A 22 -15.11 -33.47 17.71
C GLU A 22 -14.68 -34.77 18.40
N ARG A 23 -13.94 -35.63 17.70
CA ARG A 23 -13.35 -36.83 18.29
C ARG A 23 -12.34 -36.47 19.38
N GLU A 24 -11.42 -35.55 19.14
CA GLU A 24 -10.45 -35.09 20.14
C GLU A 24 -11.13 -34.44 21.36
N ARG A 25 -12.23 -33.72 21.15
CA ARG A 25 -13.04 -33.14 22.24
C ARG A 25 -13.68 -34.24 23.11
N LEU A 26 -14.18 -35.31 22.49
CA LEU A 26 -14.84 -36.42 23.19
C LEU A 26 -13.88 -37.47 23.76
N GLU A 27 -12.68 -37.65 23.19
CA GLU A 27 -11.64 -38.51 23.75
C GLU A 27 -11.15 -37.99 25.11
N LYS A 28 -11.17 -36.66 25.34
CA LYS A 28 -11.01 -36.08 26.69
C LYS A 28 -12.11 -36.53 27.68
N GLY A 29 -13.25 -37.01 27.17
CA GLY A 29 -14.37 -37.58 27.93
C GLY A 29 -14.52 -39.10 27.83
N ASN A 30 -13.61 -39.80 27.13
CA ASN A 30 -13.57 -41.26 26.96
C ASN A 30 -14.81 -41.89 26.28
N VAL A 31 -15.49 -41.17 25.38
CA VAL A 31 -16.69 -41.67 24.65
C VAL A 31 -16.43 -41.69 23.13
N PRO A 32 -16.57 -42.85 22.44
CA PRO A 32 -16.42 -42.91 21.00
C PRO A 32 -17.63 -42.29 20.27
N LEU A 33 -17.38 -41.68 19.11
CA LEU A 33 -18.43 -41.17 18.22
C LEU A 33 -19.19 -42.32 17.56
N THR A 34 -20.52 -42.30 17.70
CA THR A 34 -21.41 -43.19 16.94
C THR A 34 -21.51 -42.78 15.47
N ASP A 35 -21.87 -43.70 14.58
CA ASP A 35 -22.05 -43.41 13.15
C ASP A 35 -23.09 -42.31 12.89
N ARG A 36 -24.16 -42.28 13.71
CA ARG A 36 -25.19 -41.25 13.64
C ARG A 36 -24.66 -39.87 14.01
N GLN A 37 -23.80 -39.79 15.03
CA GLN A 37 -23.16 -38.52 15.42
C GLN A 37 -22.19 -38.05 14.33
N ARG A 38 -21.38 -38.97 13.79
CA ARG A 38 -20.47 -38.68 12.68
C ARG A 38 -21.21 -38.10 11.49
N ALA A 39 -22.29 -38.74 11.06
CA ALA A 39 -23.11 -38.24 9.96
C ALA A 39 -23.69 -36.84 10.23
N GLY A 40 -24.11 -36.56 11.48
CA GLY A 40 -24.59 -35.23 11.87
C GLY A 40 -23.51 -34.15 11.83
N ILE A 41 -22.29 -34.47 12.24
CA ILE A 41 -21.14 -33.56 12.19
C ILE A 41 -20.77 -33.26 10.73
N GLN A 42 -20.66 -34.30 9.90
CA GLN A 42 -20.34 -34.15 8.47
C GLN A 42 -21.39 -33.30 7.74
N GLU A 43 -22.68 -33.52 8.03
CA GLU A 43 -23.77 -32.72 7.48
C GLU A 43 -23.65 -31.25 7.88
N TYR A 44 -23.39 -30.98 9.17
CA TYR A 44 -23.20 -29.60 9.66
C TYR A 44 -21.96 -28.93 9.06
N ALA A 45 -20.85 -29.66 8.92
CA ALA A 45 -19.62 -29.18 8.29
C ALA A 45 -19.85 -28.83 6.81
N LYS A 46 -20.51 -29.71 6.07
CA LYS A 46 -20.91 -29.44 4.68
C LYS A 46 -21.76 -28.18 4.57
N GLN A 47 -22.78 -28.04 5.41
CA GLN A 47 -23.64 -26.85 5.45
C GLN A 47 -22.85 -25.59 5.82
N THR A 48 -21.92 -25.69 6.76
CA THR A 48 -21.04 -24.59 7.21
C THR A 48 -20.19 -24.05 6.06
N LEU A 49 -19.49 -24.94 5.36
CA LEU A 49 -18.64 -24.57 4.23
C LEU A 49 -19.47 -23.95 3.10
N ARG A 50 -20.52 -24.65 2.67
CA ARG A 50 -21.29 -24.24 1.50
C ARG A 50 -22.13 -23.00 1.74
N CYS A 51 -22.77 -22.85 2.91
CA CYS A 51 -23.49 -21.63 3.25
C CYS A 51 -22.55 -20.42 3.31
N THR A 52 -21.35 -20.59 3.87
CA THR A 52 -20.36 -19.50 3.97
C THR A 52 -19.89 -19.05 2.60
N ILE A 53 -19.54 -20.00 1.72
CA ILE A 53 -19.13 -19.71 0.34
C ILE A 53 -20.27 -19.02 -0.42
N ALA A 54 -21.47 -19.61 -0.41
CA ALA A 54 -22.62 -19.06 -1.13
C ALA A 54 -22.94 -17.63 -0.67
N ARG A 55 -22.92 -17.36 0.64
CA ARG A 55 -23.16 -16.01 1.18
C ARG A 55 -22.10 -15.00 0.70
N ILE A 56 -20.82 -15.39 0.70
CA ILE A 56 -19.72 -14.52 0.26
C ILE A 56 -19.85 -14.22 -1.24
N LEU A 57 -20.10 -15.24 -2.07
CA LEU A 57 -20.25 -15.09 -3.51
C LEU A 57 -21.48 -14.24 -3.88
N SER A 58 -22.59 -14.38 -3.15
CA SER A 58 -23.77 -13.53 -3.33
C SER A 58 -23.60 -12.12 -2.76
N ASN A 59 -22.51 -11.85 -2.02
CA ASN A 59 -22.25 -10.59 -1.32
C ASN A 59 -23.42 -10.13 -0.43
N GLU A 60 -24.05 -11.09 0.27
CA GLU A 60 -25.23 -10.83 1.08
C GLU A 60 -24.92 -10.71 2.58
N SER A 61 -25.72 -9.90 3.27
CA SER A 61 -25.76 -9.93 4.73
C SER A 61 -26.34 -11.28 5.22
N HIS A 62 -25.95 -11.73 6.40
CA HIS A 62 -26.45 -12.99 6.98
C HIS A 62 -27.98 -13.07 7.03
N ARG A 63 -28.68 -11.95 7.28
CA ARG A 63 -30.15 -11.91 7.33
C ARG A 63 -30.79 -12.03 5.95
N SER A 64 -30.23 -11.33 4.96
CA SER A 64 -30.68 -11.45 3.55
C SER A 64 -30.51 -12.88 3.07
N PHE A 65 -29.31 -13.44 3.31
CA PHE A 65 -28.97 -14.78 2.85
C PHE A 65 -29.85 -15.88 3.48
N THR A 66 -30.22 -15.80 4.77
CA THR A 66 -31.19 -16.75 5.35
C THR A 66 -32.52 -16.76 4.59
N THR A 67 -33.01 -15.59 4.19
CA THR A 67 -34.29 -15.46 3.48
C THR A 67 -34.16 -16.03 2.06
N HIS A 68 -33.11 -15.63 1.36
CA HIS A 68 -32.80 -16.12 0.01
C HIS A 68 -32.60 -17.65 -0.01
N LEU A 69 -31.90 -18.20 0.98
CA LEU A 69 -31.72 -19.65 1.14
C LEU A 69 -33.05 -20.37 1.39
N ALA A 70 -34.00 -19.75 2.10
CA ALA A 70 -35.33 -20.34 2.33
C ALA A 70 -36.21 -20.36 1.06
N GLU A 71 -36.01 -19.41 0.16
CA GLU A 71 -36.82 -19.25 -1.05
C GLU A 71 -36.25 -20.00 -2.27
N SER A 72 -34.93 -20.19 -2.32
CA SER A 72 -34.26 -20.80 -3.48
C SER A 72 -33.97 -22.29 -3.27
N SER A 73 -34.69 -23.15 -4.00
CA SER A 73 -34.40 -24.59 -4.05
C SER A 73 -32.99 -24.94 -4.54
N LEU A 74 -32.42 -24.14 -5.46
CA LEU A 74 -31.06 -24.32 -5.95
C LEU A 74 -30.01 -24.10 -4.85
N LEU A 75 -30.11 -22.98 -4.12
CA LEU A 75 -29.29 -22.72 -2.94
C LEU A 75 -29.48 -23.77 -1.84
N GLN A 76 -30.70 -24.28 -1.63
CA GLN A 76 -30.95 -25.36 -0.66
C GLN A 76 -30.21 -26.63 -1.06
N TRP A 77 -30.33 -27.03 -2.34
CA TRP A 77 -29.58 -28.16 -2.88
C TRP A 77 -28.08 -27.94 -2.74
N PHE A 78 -27.58 -26.77 -3.16
CA PHE A 78 -26.17 -26.44 -3.07
C PHE A 78 -25.70 -26.51 -1.62
N CYS A 79 -26.36 -25.84 -0.68
CA CYS A 79 -25.96 -25.82 0.72
C CYS A 79 -26.19 -27.15 1.47
N GLY A 80 -26.72 -28.19 0.83
CA GLY A 80 -27.01 -29.46 1.48
C GLY A 80 -28.19 -29.41 2.45
N ILE A 81 -29.16 -28.51 2.23
CA ILE A 81 -30.36 -28.43 3.07
C ILE A 81 -31.33 -29.55 2.67
N THR A 82 -31.44 -30.57 3.51
CA THR A 82 -32.37 -31.68 3.28
C THR A 82 -33.81 -31.31 3.62
N ASN A 83 -34.73 -31.44 2.65
CA ASN A 83 -36.16 -31.27 2.88
C ASN A 83 -36.78 -32.56 3.45
N ARG A 84 -37.06 -32.57 4.75
CA ARG A 84 -37.75 -33.69 5.44
C ARG A 84 -39.22 -33.35 5.72
N GLY A 85 -39.91 -32.80 4.72
CA GLY A 85 -41.31 -32.35 4.80
C GLY A 85 -41.50 -30.90 5.24
N VAL A 86 -40.48 -30.28 5.85
CA VAL A 86 -40.42 -28.85 6.14
C VAL A 86 -39.01 -28.36 5.84
N ILE A 87 -38.91 -27.26 5.08
CA ILE A 87 -37.62 -26.61 4.80
C ILE A 87 -37.14 -25.93 6.09
N ARG A 88 -36.00 -26.37 6.61
CA ARG A 88 -35.34 -25.76 7.76
C ARG A 88 -33.97 -25.23 7.33
N VAL A 89 -33.86 -23.91 7.26
CA VAL A 89 -32.60 -23.24 6.93
C VAL A 89 -31.89 -22.73 8.18
N PRO A 90 -30.56 -22.59 8.16
CA PRO A 90 -29.80 -21.96 9.23
C PRO A 90 -30.27 -20.51 9.49
N SER A 91 -30.50 -20.19 10.76
CA SER A 91 -30.84 -18.82 11.17
C SER A 91 -29.67 -17.85 10.97
N LYS A 92 -29.94 -16.55 11.00
CA LYS A 92 -28.91 -15.49 10.95
C LYS A 92 -27.76 -15.74 11.95
N SER A 93 -28.07 -16.13 13.18
CA SER A 93 -27.06 -16.38 14.21
C SER A 93 -26.27 -17.66 13.93
N THR A 94 -26.93 -18.69 13.39
CA THR A 94 -26.28 -19.94 13.00
C THR A 94 -25.30 -19.71 11.86
N LEU A 95 -25.69 -18.98 10.81
CA LEU A 95 -24.79 -18.64 9.69
C LEU A 95 -23.59 -17.81 10.15
N GLN A 96 -23.82 -16.84 11.04
CA GLN A 96 -22.74 -16.03 11.59
C GLN A 96 -21.75 -16.89 12.38
N ARG A 97 -22.27 -17.84 13.17
CA ARG A 97 -21.46 -18.79 13.93
C ARG A 97 -20.63 -19.69 12.99
N MET A 98 -21.29 -20.31 12.02
CA MET A 98 -20.67 -21.13 10.97
C MET A 98 -19.48 -20.41 10.30
N ALA A 99 -19.63 -19.13 9.98
CA ALA A 99 -18.57 -18.36 9.31
C ALA A 99 -17.44 -17.89 10.25
N SER A 100 -17.66 -17.81 11.57
CA SER A 100 -16.70 -17.22 12.52
C SER A 100 -15.96 -18.23 13.37
N GLU A 101 -16.47 -19.45 13.51
CA GLU A 101 -15.88 -20.49 14.36
C GLU A 101 -14.87 -21.39 13.62
N VAL A 102 -14.73 -21.25 12.30
CA VAL A 102 -13.73 -22.02 11.54
C VAL A 102 -12.33 -21.45 11.80
N PRO A 103 -11.39 -22.24 12.36
CA PRO A 103 -10.02 -21.81 12.59
C PRO A 103 -9.30 -21.40 11.30
N THR A 104 -8.48 -20.34 11.37
CA THR A 104 -7.70 -19.80 10.25
C THR A 104 -6.79 -20.87 9.63
N GLU A 105 -6.24 -21.75 10.47
CA GLU A 105 -5.33 -22.83 10.06
C GLU A 105 -6.02 -23.81 9.11
N ILE A 106 -7.30 -24.12 9.35
CA ILE A 106 -8.09 -24.98 8.46
C ILE A 106 -8.34 -24.26 7.14
N ILE A 107 -8.71 -22.97 7.18
CA ILE A 107 -8.95 -22.18 5.97
C ILE A 107 -7.69 -22.13 5.10
N GLU A 108 -6.51 -21.92 5.70
CA GLU A 108 -5.24 -21.95 4.97
C GLU A 108 -4.96 -23.32 4.34
N GLN A 109 -5.20 -24.41 5.06
CA GLN A 109 -5.02 -25.76 4.54
C GLN A 109 -5.96 -26.04 3.36
N LEU A 110 -7.25 -25.71 3.49
CA LEU A 110 -8.23 -25.88 2.42
C LEU A 110 -7.89 -25.01 1.20
N HIS A 111 -7.43 -23.77 1.41
CA HIS A 111 -6.94 -22.92 0.31
C HIS A 111 -5.74 -23.53 -0.40
N ARG A 112 -4.74 -24.04 0.33
CA ARG A 112 -3.58 -24.71 -0.27
C ARG A 112 -4.00 -25.96 -1.04
N LEU A 113 -4.92 -26.76 -0.50
CA LEU A 113 -5.48 -27.92 -1.18
C LEU A 113 -6.16 -27.52 -2.50
N LEU A 114 -7.04 -26.52 -2.46
CA LEU A 114 -7.74 -26.02 -3.65
C LEU A 114 -6.77 -25.52 -4.72
N LEU A 115 -5.78 -24.69 -4.33
CA LEU A 115 -4.78 -24.17 -5.25
C LEU A 115 -3.95 -25.30 -5.88
N THR A 116 -3.48 -26.25 -5.07
CA THR A 116 -2.70 -27.40 -5.53
C THR A 116 -3.51 -28.23 -6.53
N ARG A 117 -4.79 -28.50 -6.24
CA ARG A 117 -5.67 -29.25 -7.13
C ARG A 117 -6.00 -28.47 -8.40
N SER A 118 -6.13 -27.15 -8.33
CA SER A 118 -6.42 -26.31 -9.48
C SER A 118 -5.27 -26.27 -10.50
N ALA A 119 -4.04 -26.44 -10.04
CA ALA A 119 -2.84 -26.52 -10.89
C ALA A 119 -2.51 -27.96 -11.33
N ALA A 120 -3.16 -28.97 -10.77
CA ALA A 120 -2.87 -30.36 -11.07
C ALA A 120 -3.50 -30.82 -12.39
N VAL A 121 -2.76 -31.67 -13.11
CA VAL A 121 -3.22 -32.37 -14.31
C VAL A 121 -3.23 -33.88 -14.07
N ASP A 122 -4.12 -34.59 -14.77
CA ASP A 122 -4.17 -36.05 -14.79
C ASP A 122 -3.12 -36.65 -15.75
N ALA A 123 -3.15 -37.98 -15.91
CA ALA A 123 -2.20 -38.69 -16.75
C ALA A 123 -2.30 -38.33 -18.25
N ASP A 124 -3.45 -37.82 -18.68
CA ASP A 124 -3.72 -37.40 -20.05
C ASP A 124 -3.46 -35.89 -20.25
N GLY A 125 -3.00 -35.19 -19.21
CA GLY A 125 -2.68 -33.76 -19.21
C GLY A 125 -3.89 -32.84 -19.04
N ALA A 126 -5.06 -33.37 -18.71
CA ALA A 126 -6.28 -32.59 -18.45
C ALA A 126 -6.34 -32.12 -17.00
N SER A 127 -7.01 -30.99 -16.73
CA SER A 127 -7.15 -30.46 -15.37
C SER A 127 -7.90 -31.45 -14.47
N VAL A 128 -7.35 -31.75 -13.29
CA VAL A 128 -7.99 -32.61 -12.28
C VAL A 128 -9.33 -32.02 -11.79
N LEU A 129 -9.55 -30.72 -11.94
CA LEU A 129 -10.80 -30.04 -11.58
C LEU A 129 -11.78 -29.88 -12.76
N GLY A 130 -11.49 -30.46 -13.93
CA GLY A 130 -12.32 -30.30 -15.13
C GLY A 130 -12.31 -28.87 -15.70
N LEU A 131 -11.30 -28.07 -15.35
CA LEU A 131 -11.09 -26.76 -15.96
C LEU A 131 -10.60 -26.94 -17.41
N ALA A 132 -10.92 -25.97 -18.28
CA ALA A 132 -10.44 -25.97 -19.66
C ALA A 132 -8.90 -26.01 -19.73
N GLU A 133 -8.24 -25.31 -18.81
CA GLU A 133 -6.79 -25.34 -18.58
C GLU A 133 -6.53 -25.34 -17.07
N SER A 134 -5.46 -25.99 -16.62
CA SER A 134 -5.01 -25.93 -15.23
C SER A 134 -4.59 -24.51 -14.86
N VAL A 135 -4.82 -24.10 -13.61
CA VAL A 135 -4.42 -22.78 -13.13
C VAL A 135 -2.90 -22.67 -13.08
N ASP A 136 -2.34 -21.70 -13.79
CA ASP A 136 -0.92 -21.36 -13.69
C ASP A 136 -0.66 -20.53 -12.42
N LEU A 137 0.06 -21.13 -11.47
CA LEU A 137 0.46 -20.46 -10.22
C LEU A 137 1.81 -19.75 -10.32
N SER A 138 2.48 -19.78 -11.49
CA SER A 138 3.76 -19.09 -11.70
C SER A 138 3.62 -17.58 -11.90
N LEU A 139 2.42 -17.12 -12.28
CA LEU A 139 2.13 -15.71 -12.54
C LEU A 139 0.90 -15.26 -11.73
N ILE A 140 1.12 -14.36 -10.78
CA ILE A 140 0.04 -13.77 -9.95
C ILE A 140 -0.24 -12.35 -10.43
N TRP A 141 -1.46 -12.12 -10.91
CA TRP A 141 -1.97 -10.78 -11.19
C TRP A 141 -2.59 -10.21 -9.90
N MET A 142 -1.96 -9.20 -9.33
CA MET A 142 -2.43 -8.54 -8.11
C MET A 142 -2.76 -7.07 -8.41
N ASP A 143 -3.97 -6.65 -8.05
CA ASP A 143 -4.36 -5.24 -8.11
C ASP A 143 -3.54 -4.42 -7.09
N SER A 144 -2.52 -3.71 -7.56
CA SER A 144 -1.79 -2.77 -6.73
C SER A 144 -2.57 -1.46 -6.61
N THR A 145 -2.86 -1.01 -5.39
CA THR A 145 -3.40 0.34 -5.16
C THR A 145 -2.25 1.35 -5.08
N CYS A 146 -2.33 2.43 -5.86
CA CYS A 146 -1.41 3.56 -5.77
C CYS A 146 -2.10 4.72 -5.04
N ALA A 147 -1.54 5.18 -3.93
CA ALA A 147 -1.98 6.40 -3.27
C ALA A 147 -1.22 7.61 -3.84
N LYS A 148 -1.95 8.68 -4.16
CA LYS A 148 -1.33 9.95 -4.54
C LYS A 148 -0.66 10.55 -3.30
N LEU A 149 0.65 10.78 -3.37
CA LEU A 149 1.38 11.47 -2.31
C LEU A 149 0.93 12.93 -2.20
N ASP A 150 0.82 13.43 -0.97
CA ASP A 150 0.56 14.84 -0.67
C ASP A 150 1.84 15.68 -0.81
N ILE A 151 2.32 15.78 -2.05
CA ILE A 151 3.50 16.56 -2.41
C ILE A 151 3.16 17.62 -3.46
N HIS A 152 3.92 18.71 -3.45
CA HIS A 152 3.88 19.66 -4.56
C HIS A 152 4.24 18.97 -5.86
N TYR A 153 3.69 19.46 -6.97
CA TYR A 153 4.03 18.94 -8.30
C TYR A 153 5.56 18.92 -8.49
N PRO A 154 6.17 17.76 -8.83
CA PRO A 154 7.61 17.53 -8.68
C PRO A 154 8.43 18.15 -9.81
N ALA A 155 8.51 19.48 -9.82
CA ALA A 155 9.34 20.23 -10.75
C ALA A 155 10.74 20.51 -10.17
N ASP A 156 11.79 20.44 -11.00
CA ASP A 156 13.19 20.47 -10.53
C ASP A 156 13.53 21.73 -9.69
N TRP A 157 12.97 22.89 -10.05
CA TRP A 157 13.23 24.14 -9.35
C TRP A 157 12.45 24.27 -8.03
N ILE A 158 11.37 23.50 -7.87
CA ILE A 158 10.60 23.44 -6.61
C ILE A 158 11.42 22.77 -5.51
N LEU A 159 12.22 21.74 -5.85
CA LEU A 159 13.15 21.14 -4.88
C LEU A 159 14.12 22.18 -4.29
N LEU A 160 14.59 23.14 -5.09
CA LEU A 160 15.47 24.22 -4.62
C LEU A 160 14.74 25.20 -3.69
N ARG A 161 13.45 25.45 -3.94
CA ARG A 161 12.58 26.24 -3.07
C ARG A 161 12.35 25.53 -1.75
N ASP A 162 12.04 24.24 -1.79
CA ASP A 162 11.77 23.41 -0.62
C ASP A 162 13.00 23.28 0.28
N ALA A 163 14.17 23.04 -0.31
CA ALA A 163 15.44 23.05 0.42
C ALA A 163 15.71 24.41 1.09
N THR A 164 15.52 25.50 0.36
CA THR A 164 15.72 26.86 0.88
C THR A 164 14.78 27.15 2.04
N ARG A 165 13.49 26.84 1.88
CA ARG A 165 12.47 27.03 2.92
C ARG A 165 12.80 26.23 4.17
N THR A 166 13.16 24.97 4.03
CA THR A 166 13.43 24.09 5.18
C THR A 166 14.67 24.52 5.95
N ILE A 167 15.78 24.80 5.25
CA ILE A 167 17.01 25.26 5.92
C ILE A 167 16.80 26.62 6.58
N MET A 168 16.18 27.59 5.89
CA MET A 168 15.97 28.92 6.46
C MET A 168 15.00 28.92 7.65
N ARG A 169 13.97 28.07 7.63
CA ARG A 169 13.09 27.87 8.79
C ARG A 169 13.81 27.23 9.96
N ALA A 170 14.67 26.24 9.72
CA ALA A 170 15.50 25.65 10.77
C ALA A 170 16.43 26.71 11.40
N ILE A 171 17.07 27.55 10.57
CA ILE A 171 17.90 28.66 11.06
C ILE A 171 17.08 29.67 11.89
N ALA A 172 15.87 30.02 11.45
CA ALA A 172 14.99 30.92 12.20
C ALA A 172 14.65 30.35 13.58
N VAL A 173 14.39 29.03 13.67
CA VAL A 173 14.19 28.34 14.95
C VAL A 173 15.46 28.40 15.80
N ILE A 174 16.63 28.05 15.25
CA ILE A 174 17.90 28.09 16.00
C ILE A 174 18.18 29.49 16.57
N ARG A 175 17.96 30.55 15.77
CA ARG A 175 18.11 31.94 16.21
C ARG A 175 17.14 32.33 17.32
N LYS A 176 15.91 31.81 17.28
CA LYS A 176 14.91 32.04 18.33
C LYS A 176 15.38 31.50 19.68
N HIS A 177 16.15 30.41 19.67
CA HIS A 177 16.70 29.74 20.85
C HIS A 177 18.12 30.24 21.20
N GLY A 178 18.45 31.49 20.89
CA GLY A 178 19.65 32.18 21.37
C GLY A 178 20.90 32.05 20.49
N LEU A 179 21.01 31.05 19.62
CA LEU A 179 22.21 30.87 18.78
C LEU A 179 22.16 31.76 17.53
N ILE A 180 22.88 32.89 17.58
CA ILE A 180 22.88 33.89 16.52
C ILE A 180 24.27 34.02 15.88
N HIS A 181 24.31 34.00 14.55
CA HIS A 181 25.49 34.29 13.76
C HIS A 181 25.16 35.34 12.68
N ARG A 182 26.15 36.15 12.28
CA ARG A 182 25.99 37.16 11.22
C ARG A 182 25.49 36.52 9.91
N MET A 183 24.28 36.90 9.49
CA MET A 183 23.70 36.65 8.17
C MET A 183 22.46 37.56 7.96
N PRO A 184 22.05 37.82 6.70
CA PRO A 184 20.75 38.43 6.43
C PRO A 184 19.60 37.62 7.05
N ALA A 185 18.46 38.26 7.30
CA ALA A 185 17.29 37.59 7.87
C ALA A 185 16.88 36.37 7.01
N PRO A 186 16.63 35.18 7.60
CA PRO A 186 16.29 33.97 6.85
C PRO A 186 15.15 34.14 5.84
N GLU A 187 14.18 34.99 6.20
CA GLU A 187 13.00 35.34 5.41
C GLU A 187 13.39 35.96 4.07
N THR A 188 14.49 36.72 4.00
CA THR A 188 14.97 37.34 2.75
C THR A 188 15.39 36.30 1.72
N PHE A 189 15.97 35.18 2.15
CA PHE A 189 16.33 34.07 1.26
C PHE A 189 15.09 33.34 0.76
N ILE A 190 14.09 33.14 1.62
CA ILE A 190 12.80 32.55 1.25
C ILE A 190 12.09 33.43 0.22
N ALA A 191 12.03 34.74 0.47
CA ALA A 191 11.42 35.71 -0.44
C ALA A 191 12.13 35.75 -1.80
N ALA A 192 13.47 35.83 -1.79
CA ALA A 192 14.27 35.81 -3.01
C ALA A 192 14.06 34.51 -3.81
N MET A 193 13.99 33.36 -3.15
CA MET A 193 13.74 32.08 -3.81
C MET A 193 12.31 31.96 -4.36
N ASN A 194 11.31 32.48 -3.63
CA ASN A 194 9.93 32.54 -4.09
C ASN A 194 9.80 33.43 -5.35
N GLN A 195 10.46 34.59 -5.37
CA GLN A 195 10.52 35.46 -6.55
C GLN A 195 11.09 34.72 -7.76
N GLN A 196 12.19 33.96 -7.58
CA GLN A 196 12.76 33.17 -8.68
C GLN A 196 11.85 31.99 -9.09
N THR A 197 11.10 31.40 -8.16
CA THR A 197 10.12 30.35 -8.47
C THR A 197 9.00 30.90 -9.35
N MET A 198 8.47 32.08 -9.01
CA MET A 198 7.48 32.78 -9.84
C MET A 198 8.06 33.15 -11.21
N ALA A 199 9.29 33.64 -11.26
CA ALA A 199 9.99 33.96 -12.51
C ALA A 199 10.20 32.71 -13.38
N MET A 200 10.54 31.55 -12.79
CA MET A 200 10.70 30.28 -13.51
C MET A 200 9.38 29.81 -14.11
N SER A 201 8.29 29.88 -13.34
CA SER A 201 6.93 29.55 -13.82
C SER A 201 6.47 30.52 -14.91
N GLY A 202 6.81 31.81 -14.79
CA GLY A 202 6.56 32.82 -15.82
C GLY A 202 7.33 32.53 -17.11
N ALA A 203 8.63 32.27 -17.00
CA ALA A 203 9.51 31.91 -18.14
C ALA A 203 9.10 30.59 -18.80
N SER A 204 8.45 29.69 -18.07
CA SER A 204 7.95 28.43 -18.64
C SER A 204 6.65 28.62 -19.43
N ARG A 205 5.85 29.65 -19.11
CA ARG A 205 4.57 29.97 -19.77
C ARG A 205 4.69 31.02 -20.89
N ARG A 206 5.65 31.95 -20.80
CA ARG A 206 5.80 33.08 -21.73
C ARG A 206 7.00 32.89 -22.67
N GLY A 207 6.82 33.22 -23.96
CA GLY A 207 7.85 33.18 -25.00
C GLY A 207 7.78 31.96 -25.94
N ARG A 208 8.45 32.02 -27.10
CA ARG A 208 8.57 30.93 -28.08
C ARG A 208 10.02 30.44 -28.17
N GLY A 209 10.21 29.13 -28.39
CA GLY A 209 11.51 28.54 -28.75
C GLY A 209 12.69 28.91 -27.83
N GLY A 210 13.74 29.49 -28.42
CA GLY A 210 15.03 29.76 -27.77
C GLY A 210 15.01 30.80 -26.65
N ASP A 211 14.10 31.78 -26.69
CA ASP A 211 14.01 32.83 -25.65
C ASP A 211 13.50 32.28 -24.32
N LYS A 212 12.53 31.36 -24.39
CA LYS A 212 12.05 30.59 -23.25
C LYS A 212 13.18 29.80 -22.60
N LYS A 213 14.01 29.11 -23.40
CA LYS A 213 15.18 28.37 -22.90
C LYS A 213 16.17 29.31 -22.21
N ARG A 214 16.55 30.41 -22.87
CA ARG A 214 17.49 31.41 -22.33
C ARG A 214 16.99 32.00 -21.01
N ALA A 215 15.71 32.33 -20.91
CA ALA A 215 15.08 32.85 -19.69
C ALA A 215 15.14 31.85 -18.53
N ARG A 216 14.72 30.59 -18.76
CA ARG A 216 14.78 29.53 -17.73
C ARG A 216 16.20 29.28 -17.23
N LYS A 217 17.19 29.23 -18.14
CA LYS A 217 18.61 29.09 -17.76
C LYS A 217 19.10 30.27 -16.92
N ARG A 218 18.69 31.50 -17.24
CA ARG A 218 19.03 32.71 -16.46
C ARG A 218 18.46 32.62 -15.03
N VAL A 219 17.18 32.28 -14.90
CA VAL A 219 16.53 32.13 -13.58
C VAL A 219 17.20 31.01 -12.77
N LEU A 220 17.46 29.84 -13.35
CA LEU A 220 18.11 28.75 -12.61
C LEU A 220 19.51 29.13 -12.11
N ARG A 221 20.28 29.90 -12.88
CA ARG A 221 21.60 30.40 -12.42
C ARG A 221 21.47 31.31 -11.19
N VAL A 222 20.42 32.13 -11.10
CA VAL A 222 20.12 32.92 -9.91
C VAL A 222 19.75 32.01 -8.74
N MET A 223 18.85 31.04 -8.94
CA MET A 223 18.46 30.07 -7.91
C MET A 223 19.66 29.30 -7.36
N LYS A 224 20.57 28.81 -8.23
CA LYS A 224 21.81 28.13 -7.81
C LYS A 224 22.69 29.02 -6.91
N ARG A 225 22.79 30.33 -7.19
CA ARG A 225 23.54 31.27 -6.35
C ARG A 225 22.90 31.42 -4.97
N ILE A 226 21.57 31.49 -4.89
CA ILE A 226 20.84 31.54 -3.62
C ILE A 226 21.08 30.25 -2.84
N VAL A 227 20.87 29.10 -3.46
CA VAL A 227 21.05 27.77 -2.84
C VAL A 227 22.46 27.59 -2.27
N ARG A 228 23.51 28.01 -2.98
CA ARG A 228 24.89 27.96 -2.46
C ARG A 228 25.05 28.76 -1.16
N LYS A 229 24.43 29.95 -1.07
CA LYS A 229 24.46 30.76 0.16
C LYS A 229 23.69 30.06 1.28
N VAL A 230 22.49 29.57 0.99
CA VAL A 230 21.63 28.82 1.92
C VAL A 230 22.37 27.60 2.46
N GLN A 231 23.05 26.82 1.61
CA GLN A 231 23.82 25.64 2.00
C GLN A 231 24.94 25.98 2.99
N ARG A 232 25.69 27.07 2.73
CA ARG A 232 26.75 27.54 3.67
C ARG A 232 26.17 27.96 5.02
N HIS A 233 25.06 28.69 5.02
CA HIS A 233 24.39 29.09 6.25
C HIS A 233 23.81 27.88 7.00
N GLY A 234 23.20 26.94 6.28
CA GLY A 234 22.65 25.71 6.85
C GLY A 234 23.71 24.88 7.56
N ARG A 235 24.85 24.62 6.91
CA ARG A 235 25.99 23.92 7.54
C ARG A 235 26.48 24.63 8.79
N ARG A 236 26.72 25.93 8.69
CA ARG A 236 27.21 26.72 9.83
C ARG A 236 26.27 26.67 11.04
N TYR A 237 24.97 26.85 10.81
CA TYR A 237 23.98 26.84 11.89
C TYR A 237 23.76 25.43 12.45
N ARG A 238 23.81 24.40 11.61
CA ARG A 238 23.79 23.00 12.04
C ARG A 238 24.99 22.69 12.93
N ASP A 239 26.20 23.04 12.50
CA ASP A 239 27.43 22.80 13.26
C ASP A 239 27.46 23.61 14.57
N MET A 240 26.93 24.84 14.54
CA MET A 240 26.79 25.68 15.73
C MET A 240 25.80 25.08 16.73
N LEU A 241 24.65 24.59 16.26
CA LEU A 241 23.68 23.91 17.14
C LEU A 241 24.26 22.61 17.72
N VAL A 242 25.05 21.84 16.96
CA VAL A 242 25.73 20.64 17.48
C VAL A 242 26.71 20.99 18.61
N LYS A 243 27.50 22.04 18.43
CA LYS A 243 28.56 22.43 19.39
C LYS A 243 28.02 23.13 20.62
N CYS A 244 27.07 24.04 20.43
CA CYS A 244 26.59 24.97 21.45
C CYS A 244 25.14 24.67 21.88
N TRP A 245 24.64 23.44 21.70
CA TRP A 245 23.24 23.11 22.04
C TRP A 245 22.93 23.43 23.51
N ALA A 246 23.90 23.21 24.41
CA ALA A 246 23.74 23.43 25.85
C ALA A 246 23.50 24.91 26.21
N GLU A 247 23.77 25.84 25.30
CA GLU A 247 23.49 27.27 25.46
C GLU A 247 22.05 27.65 25.06
N THR A 248 21.22 26.65 24.68
CA THR A 248 19.84 26.83 24.24
C THR A 248 18.84 26.24 25.23
N ASP A 249 17.57 26.66 25.14
CA ASP A 249 16.43 26.10 25.87
C ASP A 249 15.79 24.87 25.17
N LEU A 250 16.37 24.40 24.07
CA LEU A 250 15.89 23.20 23.37
C LEU A 250 16.32 21.95 24.10
N SER A 251 15.45 20.97 24.33
CA SER A 251 15.89 19.63 24.74
C SER A 251 16.82 19.00 23.69
N ARG A 252 17.69 18.08 24.12
CA ARG A 252 18.59 17.32 23.22
C ARG A 252 17.83 16.68 22.05
N ALA A 253 16.65 16.11 22.30
CA ALA A 253 15.80 15.50 21.26
C ALA A 253 15.20 16.52 20.28
N GLN A 254 14.92 17.76 20.72
CA GLN A 254 14.47 18.82 19.82
C GLN A 254 15.64 19.35 18.98
N ALA A 255 16.81 19.56 19.57
CA ALA A 255 18.02 19.97 18.85
C ALA A 255 18.39 18.93 17.78
N GLN A 256 18.38 17.63 18.13
CA GLN A 256 18.66 16.55 17.19
C GLN A 256 17.68 16.53 16.01
N ARG A 257 16.37 16.71 16.26
CA ARG A 257 15.36 16.80 15.18
C ARG A 257 15.63 17.95 14.20
N ILE A 258 16.13 19.08 14.68
CA ILE A 258 16.51 20.21 13.82
C ILE A 258 17.76 19.85 12.99
N ILE A 259 18.76 19.25 13.64
CA ILE A 259 20.01 18.80 12.99
C ILE A 259 19.71 17.80 11.89
N ASP A 260 18.98 16.72 12.19
CA ASP A 260 18.64 15.66 11.25
C ASP A 260 17.89 16.20 10.03
N ARG A 261 16.96 17.13 10.26
CA ARG A 261 16.22 17.80 9.19
C ARG A 261 17.14 18.62 8.29
N VAL A 262 18.07 19.38 8.86
CA VAL A 262 19.01 20.18 8.06
C VAL A 262 19.97 19.25 7.30
N ASP A 263 20.46 18.20 7.94
CA ASP A 263 21.38 17.22 7.34
C ASP A 263 20.73 16.47 6.18
N GLY A 264 19.52 15.94 6.35
CA GLY A 264 18.81 15.25 5.28
C GLY A 264 18.63 16.12 4.04
N ILE A 265 18.31 17.41 4.22
CA ILE A 265 18.22 18.36 3.10
C ILE A 265 19.60 18.65 2.51
N LEU A 266 20.63 18.90 3.32
CA LEU A 266 21.98 19.19 2.84
C LEU A 266 22.60 18.00 2.08
N GLN A 267 22.28 16.77 2.47
CA GLN A 267 22.70 15.54 1.79
C GLN A 267 21.98 15.37 0.44
N ALA A 268 20.68 15.67 0.38
CA ALA A 268 19.88 15.54 -0.83
C ALA A 268 20.10 16.67 -1.86
N LEU A 269 20.51 17.86 -1.39
CA LEU A 269 20.59 19.08 -2.18
C LEU A 269 21.54 19.00 -3.40
N PRO A 270 22.73 18.39 -3.33
CA PRO A 270 23.60 18.24 -4.50
C PRO A 270 22.94 17.50 -5.65
N ALA A 271 22.19 16.42 -5.36
CA ALA A 271 21.46 15.66 -6.37
C ALA A 271 20.35 16.52 -7.02
N ALA A 272 19.56 17.25 -6.22
CA ALA A 272 18.54 18.15 -6.73
C ALA A 272 19.12 19.27 -7.62
N VAL A 273 20.26 19.86 -7.23
CA VAL A 273 20.96 20.86 -8.05
C VAL A 273 21.51 20.27 -9.34
N LYS A 274 22.07 19.06 -9.29
CA LYS A 274 22.56 18.34 -10.47
C LYS A 274 21.40 18.07 -11.43
N GLN A 275 20.32 17.44 -10.96
CA GLN A 275 19.12 17.16 -11.75
C GLN A 275 18.56 18.42 -12.43
N ALA A 276 18.37 19.51 -11.69
CA ALA A 276 17.90 20.78 -12.25
C ALA A 276 18.87 21.34 -13.30
N HIS A 277 20.18 21.20 -13.09
CA HIS A 277 21.18 21.62 -14.05
C HIS A 277 21.12 20.79 -15.34
N GLU A 278 21.10 19.47 -15.23
CA GLU A 278 21.02 18.55 -16.37
C GLU A 278 19.79 18.86 -17.22
N ARG A 279 18.62 19.00 -16.60
CA ARG A 279 17.34 19.15 -17.31
C ARG A 279 17.08 20.55 -17.86
N ILE A 280 17.52 21.60 -17.18
CA ILE A 280 17.20 22.99 -17.55
C ILE A 280 18.36 23.69 -18.26
N ILE A 281 19.60 23.50 -17.79
CA ILE A 281 20.79 24.13 -18.40
C ILE A 281 21.38 23.23 -19.46
N GLY A 282 21.60 21.96 -19.13
CA GLY A 282 22.17 20.95 -20.01
C GLY A 282 21.20 20.41 -21.07
N GLU A 283 19.89 20.58 -20.85
CA GLU A 283 18.83 20.07 -21.73
C GLU A 283 18.90 18.55 -21.96
N ARG A 284 19.44 17.81 -20.98
CA ARG A 284 19.56 16.34 -21.01
C ARG A 284 18.40 15.68 -20.28
N VAL A 285 18.08 14.46 -20.71
CA VAL A 285 17.11 13.60 -20.04
C VAL A 285 17.77 13.00 -18.80
N VAL A 286 17.03 12.97 -17.70
CA VAL A 286 17.39 12.23 -16.49
C VAL A 286 16.42 11.05 -16.41
N PRO A 287 16.90 9.80 -16.32
CA PRO A 287 16.05 8.62 -16.18
C PRO A 287 15.09 8.74 -14.99
N ASN A 288 13.88 8.16 -15.08
CA ASN A 288 12.90 8.26 -14.00
C ASN A 288 13.41 7.71 -12.68
N VAL A 289 14.15 6.60 -12.71
CA VAL A 289 14.76 5.96 -11.54
C VAL A 289 15.77 6.87 -10.82
N ASP A 290 16.38 7.81 -11.54
CA ASP A 290 17.36 8.74 -11.00
C ASP A 290 16.74 10.08 -10.57
N LYS A 291 15.44 10.29 -10.84
CA LYS A 291 14.75 11.54 -10.50
C LYS A 291 14.42 11.57 -9.03
N LYS A 292 14.92 12.61 -8.35
CA LYS A 292 14.40 13.04 -7.07
C LYS A 292 13.11 13.82 -7.30
N LEU A 293 11.99 13.31 -6.78
CA LEU A 293 10.66 13.92 -6.92
C LEU A 293 10.27 14.75 -5.68
N SER A 294 10.75 14.36 -4.51
CA SER A 294 10.52 15.06 -3.25
C SER A 294 11.79 15.06 -2.39
N LEU A 295 11.96 16.11 -1.57
CA LEU A 295 12.97 16.13 -0.52
C LEU A 295 12.47 15.51 0.79
N TYR A 296 11.15 15.30 0.91
CA TYR A 296 10.48 14.81 2.11
C TYR A 296 10.02 13.37 1.96
N GLU A 297 9.63 12.97 0.74
CA GLU A 297 9.13 11.63 0.42
C GLU A 297 10.14 10.91 -0.49
N PRO A 298 11.15 10.23 0.06
CA PRO A 298 12.20 9.58 -0.73
C PRO A 298 11.67 8.42 -1.58
N HIS A 299 10.54 7.83 -1.19
CA HIS A 299 9.87 6.73 -1.90
C HIS A 299 8.94 7.21 -3.02
N ALA A 300 8.86 8.53 -3.27
CA ALA A 300 8.03 9.06 -4.33
C ALA A 300 8.45 8.52 -5.70
N GLN A 301 7.51 7.91 -6.42
CA GLN A 301 7.71 7.34 -7.74
C GLN A 301 6.68 7.88 -8.74
N VAL A 302 7.06 7.91 -10.02
CA VAL A 302 6.15 8.27 -11.11
C VAL A 302 5.48 7.00 -11.63
N TYR A 303 4.18 6.88 -11.41
CA TYR A 303 3.36 5.85 -12.02
C TYR A 303 2.67 6.42 -13.26
N VAL A 304 2.98 5.87 -14.43
CA VAL A 304 2.26 6.17 -15.67
C VAL A 304 1.05 5.25 -15.70
N ARG A 305 -0.14 5.81 -15.55
CA ARG A 305 -1.38 5.05 -15.73
C ARG A 305 -1.53 4.75 -17.22
N GLY A 306 -1.28 3.50 -17.61
CA GLY A 306 -1.75 3.00 -18.90
C GLY A 306 -3.25 3.17 -18.94
N LYS A 307 -3.79 3.85 -19.96
CA LYS A 307 -5.22 3.75 -20.23
C LYS A 307 -5.46 2.33 -20.74
N ALA A 308 -6.54 1.68 -20.30
CA ALA A 308 -6.96 0.43 -20.90
C ALA A 308 -7.11 0.62 -22.42
N GLY A 309 -6.45 -0.24 -23.22
CA GLY A 309 -6.47 -0.19 -24.70
C GLY A 309 -5.39 0.67 -25.36
N ALA A 310 -4.29 0.97 -24.67
CA ALA A 310 -3.11 1.61 -25.26
C ALA A 310 -1.94 0.62 -25.32
N ASP A 311 -2.10 -0.42 -26.14
CA ASP A 311 -0.99 -1.19 -26.70
C ASP A 311 -0.55 -0.55 -28.04
#